data_AF-A0A851DM46-F1
#
_entry.id   AF-A0A851DM46-F1
#
_cell.length_a   1.000
_cell.length_b   1.000
_cell.length_c   1.000
_cell.angle_alpha   90.00
_cell.angle_beta   90.00
_cell.angle_gamma   90.00
#
_symmetry.space_group_name_H-M   'P 1'
#
loop_
_entity.id
_entity.type
_entity.pdbx_description
1 polymer ?
#
loop_
_entity_poly.entity_id
_entity_poly.type
_entity_poly.pdbx_seq_one_letter_code
_entity_poly.pdbx_strand_id
1 'polypeptide(L)'
;AKCQCKVAPRDRKNCGYPGISAAECKKAGCCFNASVPGMPWCFTPKPKKVKRTCPSDPHARRNCGFPGITAKECERKGCCFRAHPAGVPWCFYHHVVEE
;
A
#
# COMPACT_ATOMS: atom_id res chain seq x y z
N ALA A 1 8.27 -3.59 -5.36
CA ALA A 1 7.32 -2.47 -5.60
C ALA A 1 6.44 -2.81 -6.80
N LYS A 2 5.13 -3.05 -6.62
CA LYS A 2 4.20 -3.22 -7.74
C LYS A 2 3.75 -1.83 -8.18
N CYS A 3 4.39 -1.27 -9.20
CA CYS A 3 4.18 0.11 -9.66
C CYS A 3 2.75 0.29 -10.20
N GLN A 4 2.02 1.27 -9.66
CA GLN A 4 0.73 1.72 -10.23
C GLN A 4 1.02 2.57 -11.49
N CYS A 5 1.43 1.91 -12.57
CA CYS A 5 1.71 2.54 -13.87
C CYS A 5 0.46 2.77 -14.73
N LYS A 6 -0.72 2.40 -14.22
CA LYS A 6 -2.01 2.70 -14.84
C LYS A 6 -2.39 4.16 -14.54
N VAL A 7 -1.73 5.08 -15.25
CA VAL A 7 -2.00 6.53 -15.20
C VAL A 7 -2.52 6.95 -16.57
N ALA A 8 -3.67 7.63 -16.60
CA ALA A 8 -4.22 8.14 -17.85
C ALA A 8 -3.21 9.10 -18.51
N PRO A 9 -3.04 9.09 -19.84
CA PRO A 9 -1.98 9.87 -20.49
C PRO A 9 -1.95 11.35 -20.11
N ARG A 10 -3.13 11.97 -20.00
CA ARG A 10 -3.30 13.37 -19.58
C ARG A 10 -2.87 13.68 -18.13
N ASP A 11 -2.85 12.68 -17.27
CA ASP A 11 -2.50 12.82 -15.84
C ASP A 11 -1.04 12.45 -15.58
N ARG A 12 -0.28 12.06 -16.62
CA ARG A 12 1.13 11.67 -16.51
C ARG A 12 1.98 12.89 -16.18
N LYS A 13 2.74 12.80 -15.10
CA LYS A 13 3.78 13.78 -14.75
C LYS A 13 5.13 13.25 -15.17
N ASN A 14 5.89 14.04 -15.93
CA ASN A 14 7.21 13.66 -16.40
C ASN A 14 8.15 13.27 -15.23
N CYS A 15 8.90 12.18 -15.41
CA CYS A 15 9.86 11.67 -14.42
C CYS A 15 11.27 11.47 -14.99
N GLY A 16 11.47 11.67 -16.29
CA GLY A 16 12.76 11.46 -16.94
C GLY A 16 13.18 12.65 -17.79
N TYR A 17 14.35 12.54 -18.40
CA TYR A 17 14.83 13.47 -19.41
C TYR A 17 14.32 13.07 -20.82
N PRO A 18 14.25 13.98 -21.80
CA PRO A 18 13.86 13.66 -23.17
C PRO A 18 14.74 12.58 -23.79
N GLY A 19 14.16 11.55 -24.39
CA GLY A 19 14.90 10.43 -25.00
C GLY A 19 15.39 9.35 -24.03
N ILE A 20 15.03 9.44 -22.75
CA ILE A 20 15.34 8.40 -21.75
C ILE A 20 14.88 7.00 -22.21
N SER A 21 15.73 5.99 -22.02
CA SER A 21 15.36 4.62 -22.34
C SER A 21 14.33 4.06 -21.35
N ALA A 22 13.59 3.04 -21.77
CA ALA A 22 12.62 2.35 -20.91
C ALA A 22 13.29 1.73 -19.67
N ALA A 23 14.54 1.26 -19.81
CA ALA A 23 15.30 0.65 -18.71
C ALA A 23 15.72 1.70 -17.67
N GLU A 24 16.25 2.85 -18.11
CA GLU A 24 16.63 3.94 -17.21
C GLU A 24 15.42 4.53 -16.49
N CYS A 25 14.31 4.74 -17.20
CA CYS A 25 13.07 5.23 -16.59
C CYS A 25 12.58 4.30 -15.47
N LYS A 26 12.59 2.97 -15.71
CA LYS A 26 12.21 1.98 -14.69
C LYS A 26 13.21 1.94 -13.52
N LYS A 27 14.51 2.09 -13.80
CA LYS A 27 15.56 2.16 -12.78
C LYS A 27 15.42 3.39 -11.89
N ALA A 28 14.92 4.50 -12.44
CA ALA A 28 14.56 5.71 -11.68
C ALA A 28 13.29 5.54 -10.81
N GLY A 29 12.68 4.34 -10.78
CA GLY A 29 11.46 4.07 -10.03
C GLY A 29 10.18 4.55 -10.72
N CYS A 30 10.25 4.88 -12.01
CA CYS A 30 9.15 5.43 -12.78
C CYS A 30 8.57 4.46 -13.79
N CYS A 31 7.46 4.87 -14.38
CA CYS A 31 6.69 4.10 -15.34
C CYS A 31 7.03 4.54 -16.76
N PHE A 32 7.17 3.58 -17.67
CA PHE A 32 7.46 3.85 -19.08
C PHE A 32 6.31 3.38 -19.97
N ASN A 33 5.76 4.27 -20.80
CA ASN A 33 4.78 3.95 -21.84
C ASN A 33 4.87 4.97 -22.98
N ALA A 34 5.39 4.52 -24.13
CA ALA A 34 5.57 5.33 -25.34
C ALA A 34 4.40 5.26 -26.34
N SER A 35 3.29 4.60 -25.99
CA SER A 35 2.18 4.35 -26.91
C SER A 35 1.33 5.59 -27.22
N VAL A 36 1.55 6.70 -26.51
CA VAL A 36 0.76 7.94 -26.67
C VAL A 36 1.71 9.09 -27.04
N PRO A 37 1.65 9.60 -28.28
CA PRO A 37 2.41 10.77 -28.71
C PRO A 37 2.01 12.03 -27.93
N GLY A 38 2.92 12.99 -27.80
CA GLY A 38 2.67 14.28 -27.14
C GLY A 38 2.53 14.22 -25.60
N MET A 39 2.60 13.04 -24.99
CA MET A 39 2.55 12.84 -23.53
C MET A 39 3.89 12.29 -23.01
N PRO A 40 4.25 12.52 -21.73
CA PRO A 40 5.47 11.97 -21.16
C PRO A 40 5.50 10.45 -21.25
N TRP A 41 6.57 9.91 -21.84
CA TRP A 41 6.77 8.46 -21.92
C TRP A 41 7.30 7.89 -20.63
N CYS A 42 8.18 8.63 -19.94
CA CYS A 42 8.61 8.33 -18.58
C CYS A 42 7.85 9.19 -17.59
N PHE A 43 7.06 8.57 -16.72
CA PHE A 43 6.16 9.29 -15.82
C PHE A 43 6.14 8.70 -14.41
N THR A 44 5.81 9.55 -13.44
CA THR A 44 5.71 9.13 -12.04
C THR A 44 4.56 8.15 -11.84
N PRO A 45 4.75 7.04 -11.10
CA PRO A 45 3.65 6.14 -10.75
C PRO A 45 2.61 6.87 -9.91
N LYS A 46 1.36 6.39 -9.94
CA LYS A 46 0.35 6.88 -9.00
C LYS A 46 0.74 6.48 -7.57
N PRO A 47 0.65 7.39 -6.57
CA PRO A 47 0.85 7.00 -5.19
C PRO A 47 -0.22 5.98 -4.80
N LYS A 48 0.20 4.87 -4.17
CA LYS A 48 -0.73 3.92 -3.59
C LYS A 48 -1.43 4.59 -2.42
N LYS A 49 -2.72 4.85 -2.56
CA LYS A 49 -3.56 5.12 -1.39
C LYS A 49 -3.77 3.80 -0.68
N VAL A 50 -3.42 3.76 0.60
CA VAL A 50 -3.59 2.58 1.44
C VAL A 50 -4.33 2.95 2.69
N LYS A 51 -5.22 2.06 3.12
CA LYS A 51 -5.96 2.18 4.38
C LYS A 51 -5.53 1.09 5.34
N ARG A 52 -5.47 1.42 6.61
CA ARG A 52 -5.32 0.44 7.70
C ARG A 52 -6.71 -0.03 8.11
N THR A 53 -6.94 -1.33 8.04
CA THR A 53 -8.22 -1.94 8.42
C THR A 53 -7.99 -3.07 9.40
N CYS A 54 -8.88 -3.19 10.39
CA CYS A 54 -8.87 -4.35 11.27
C CYS A 54 -9.40 -5.59 10.52
N PRO A 55 -8.61 -6.67 10.37
CA PRO A 55 -9.10 -7.88 9.73
C PRO A 55 -10.32 -8.43 10.47
N SER A 56 -11.37 -8.73 9.70
CA SER A 56 -12.60 -9.33 10.25
C SER A 56 -12.42 -10.82 10.53
N ASP A 57 -11.66 -11.52 9.68
CA ASP A 57 -11.33 -12.94 9.84
C ASP A 57 -10.41 -13.17 11.05
N PRO A 58 -10.86 -13.96 12.06
CA PRO A 58 -10.04 -14.33 13.20
C PRO A 58 -8.73 -15.04 12.88
N HIS A 59 -8.69 -15.86 11.82
CA HIS A 59 -7.50 -16.63 11.46
C HIS A 59 -6.41 -15.77 10.80
N ALA A 60 -6.81 -14.63 10.22
CA ALA A 60 -5.89 -13.66 9.65
C ALA A 60 -5.28 -12.70 10.70
N ARG A 61 -5.65 -12.84 11.99
CA ARG A 61 -5.16 -11.99 13.07
C ARG A 61 -3.73 -12.35 13.44
N ARG A 62 -2.84 -11.37 13.37
CA ARG A 62 -1.46 -11.48 13.88
C ARG A 62 -1.33 -10.76 15.21
N ASN A 63 -0.86 -11.46 16.23
CA ASN A 63 -0.78 -10.97 17.61
C ASN A 63 0.05 -9.67 17.71
N CYS A 64 -0.50 -8.66 18.37
CA CYS A 64 0.14 -7.37 18.66
C CYS A 64 0.17 -7.06 20.19
N GLY A 65 -0.33 -7.96 21.02
CA GLY A 65 -0.47 -7.77 22.46
C GLY A 65 0.17 -8.90 23.27
N PHE A 66 -0.43 -9.16 24.42
CA PHE A 66 -0.07 -10.24 25.33
C PHE A 66 -1.34 -10.75 26.03
N PRO A 67 -1.35 -11.97 26.61
CA PRO A 67 -2.50 -12.50 27.33
C PRO A 67 -2.94 -11.55 28.46
N GLY A 68 -4.24 -11.25 28.54
CA GLY A 68 -4.79 -10.35 29.55
C GLY A 68 -4.69 -8.85 29.23
N ILE A 69 -4.13 -8.46 28.07
CA ILE A 69 -4.11 -7.06 27.64
C ILE A 69 -5.53 -6.48 27.54
N THR A 70 -5.72 -5.26 28.05
CA THR A 70 -7.01 -4.56 27.94
C THR A 70 -7.21 -3.98 26.54
N ALA A 71 -8.47 -3.74 26.15
CA ALA A 71 -8.80 -3.07 24.88
C ALA A 71 -8.07 -1.72 24.74
N LYS A 72 -8.13 -0.90 25.81
CA LYS A 72 -7.50 0.42 25.87
C LYS A 72 -5.99 0.36 25.66
N GLU A 73 -5.31 -0.61 26.26
CA GLU A 73 -3.86 -0.77 26.08
C GLU A 73 -3.52 -1.23 24.66
N CYS A 74 -4.30 -2.15 24.09
CA CYS A 74 -4.10 -2.59 22.72
C CYS A 74 -4.27 -1.46 21.70
N GLU A 75 -5.33 -0.67 21.85
CA GLU A 75 -5.62 0.48 20.98
C GLU A 75 -4.55 1.57 21.13
N ARG A 76 -4.05 1.81 22.35
CA ARG A 76 -2.94 2.73 22.60
C ARG A 76 -1.63 2.28 21.92
N LYS A 77 -1.43 0.98 21.70
CA LYS A 77 -0.32 0.44 20.87
C LYS A 77 -0.56 0.61 19.37
N GLY A 78 -1.68 1.20 18.95
CA GLY A 78 -2.04 1.38 17.54
C GLY A 78 -2.52 0.09 16.86
N CYS A 79 -3.06 -0.84 17.64
CA CYS A 79 -3.55 -2.14 17.17
C CYS A 79 -5.07 -2.27 17.31
N CYS A 80 -5.61 -3.28 16.64
CA CYS A 80 -7.02 -3.63 16.69
C CYS A 80 -7.29 -4.52 17.90
N PHE A 81 -8.41 -4.31 18.57
CA PHE A 81 -8.87 -5.18 19.65
C PHE A 81 -10.22 -5.82 19.32
N ARG A 82 -10.33 -7.15 19.46
CA ARG A 82 -11.59 -7.90 19.37
C ARG A 82 -11.50 -9.18 20.18
N ALA A 83 -12.23 -9.25 21.29
CA ALA A 83 -12.15 -10.33 22.28
C ALA A 83 -12.78 -11.68 21.87
N HIS A 84 -13.15 -11.84 20.59
CA HIS A 84 -13.83 -13.05 20.09
C HIS A 84 -13.35 -13.42 18.68
N PRO A 85 -13.35 -14.71 18.32
CA PRO A 85 -13.57 -15.89 19.18
C PRO A 85 -12.38 -16.15 20.12
N ALA A 86 -12.49 -17.17 20.99
CA ALA A 86 -11.36 -17.68 21.76
C ALA A 86 -10.36 -18.42 20.85
N GLY A 87 -9.15 -18.66 21.34
CA GLY A 87 -8.10 -19.38 20.58
C GLY A 87 -7.39 -18.56 19.49
N VAL A 88 -7.71 -17.27 19.38
CA VAL A 88 -7.05 -16.33 18.44
C VAL A 88 -6.60 -15.06 19.18
N PRO A 89 -5.63 -14.30 18.65
CA PRO A 89 -5.22 -13.05 19.27
C PRO A 89 -6.37 -12.04 19.36
N TRP A 90 -6.61 -11.54 20.58
CA TRP A 90 -7.61 -10.49 20.80
C TRP A 90 -7.06 -9.10 20.49
N CYS A 91 -5.76 -8.88 20.72
CA CYS A 91 -5.04 -7.70 20.25
C CYS A 91 -4.19 -8.08 19.03
N PHE A 92 -4.44 -7.44 17.88
CA PHE A 92 -3.83 -7.82 16.62
C PHE A 92 -3.53 -6.64 15.70
N TYR A 93 -2.58 -6.84 14.79
CA TYR A 93 -2.19 -5.83 13.82
C TYR A 93 -3.29 -5.52 12.79
N HIS A 94 -3.30 -4.28 12.34
CA HIS A 94 -4.03 -3.86 11.15
C HIS A 94 -3.50 -4.56 9.90
N HIS A 95 -4.37 -4.73 8.92
CA HIS A 95 -3.98 -5.04 7.54
C HIS A 95 -3.88 -3.74 6.75
N VAL A 96 -2.96 -3.71 5.78
CA VAL A 96 -2.83 -2.62 4.82
C VAL A 96 -3.53 -3.05 3.55
N VAL A 97 -4.63 -2.36 3.21
CA VAL A 97 -5.39 -2.59 1.98
C VAL A 97 -5.19 -1.41 1.04
N GLU A 98 -5.15 -1.65 -0.27
CA GLU A 98 -5.17 -0.59 -1.27
C GLU A 98 -6.58 0.02 -1.32
N GLU A 99 -6.66 1.35 -1.39
CA GLU A 99 -7.90 2.12 -1.57
C GLU A 99 -8.26 2.26 -3.06
#